data_AF-A0A7Z0LJR2-F1
#
_entry.id   AF-A0A7Z0LJR2-F1
#
_cell.length_a   1.000
_cell.length_b   1.000
_cell.length_c   1.000
_cell.angle_alpha   90.00
_cell.angle_beta   90.00
_cell.angle_gamma   90.00
#
_symmetry.space_group_name_H-M   'P 1'
#
loop_
_entity.id
_entity.type
_entity.pdbx_description
1 polymer ?
#
loop_
_entity_poly.entity_id
_entity_poly.type
_entity_poly.pdbx_seq_one_letter_code
_entity_poly.pdbx_strand_id
1 'polypeptide(L)'
;MRDLYQRLALSPNATPQALQSAIEACQHNALKQDADAVLMLPERRDAYDSVHATVSDIGRLRSRLGLTHAAHWQGSVANDFSLPPDNAISRHDELVDRVSHAVTLYNRWRRFRGTWLFIATFGIGACAGLAAGVALCMRLWAA
;
A
#
# COMPACT_ATOMS: atom_id res chain seq x y z
N MET A 1 -2.16 11.76 22.82
CA MET A 1 -3.13 11.09 23.71
C MET A 1 -2.92 9.60 23.56
N ARG A 2 -2.87 8.83 24.66
CA ARG A 2 -2.81 7.37 24.61
C ARG A 2 -4.21 6.80 24.50
N ASP A 3 -4.39 5.68 23.80
CA ASP A 3 -5.67 4.96 23.83
C ASP A 3 -5.74 4.10 25.09
N LEU A 4 -6.41 4.63 26.13
CA LEU A 4 -6.63 3.94 27.40
C LEU A 4 -7.49 2.68 27.22
N TYR A 5 -8.47 2.68 26.32
CA TYR A 5 -9.33 1.53 26.08
C TYR A 5 -8.55 0.39 25.44
N GLN A 6 -7.79 0.68 24.39
CA GLN A 6 -6.94 -0.31 23.73
C GLN A 6 -5.89 -0.88 24.68
N ARG A 7 -5.22 -0.02 25.46
CA ARG A 7 -4.15 -0.43 26.37
C ARG A 7 -4.63 -1.20 27.59
N LEU A 8 -5.87 -0.97 28.03
CA LEU A 8 -6.53 -1.76 29.08
C LEU A 8 -7.30 -2.96 28.54
N ALA A 9 -7.28 -3.19 27.21
CA ALA A 9 -8.05 -4.23 26.52
C ALA A 9 -9.56 -4.17 26.82
N LEU A 10 -10.11 -2.95 26.85
CA LEU A 10 -11.51 -2.67 27.12
C LEU A 10 -12.22 -2.10 25.90
N SER A 11 -13.52 -2.36 25.83
CA SER A 11 -14.40 -1.66 24.90
C SER A 11 -14.73 -0.26 25.45
N PRO A 12 -14.88 0.78 24.60
CA PRO A 12 -15.40 2.08 25.03
C PRO A 12 -16.75 1.99 25.75
N ASN A 13 -17.56 0.98 25.39
CA ASN A 13 -18.86 0.71 26.00
C ASN A 13 -18.78 -0.16 27.26
N ALA A 14 -17.59 -0.36 27.84
CA ALA A 14 -17.42 -1.15 29.05
C ALA A 14 -18.22 -0.57 30.22
N THR A 15 -18.77 -1.46 31.04
CA THR A 15 -19.48 -1.09 32.26
C THR A 15 -18.50 -0.48 33.28
N PRO A 16 -18.97 0.39 34.20
CA PRO A 16 -18.11 0.95 35.25
C PRO A 16 -17.38 -0.11 36.07
N GLN A 17 -18.04 -1.25 36.33
CA GLN A 17 -17.45 -2.40 37.04
C GLN A 17 -16.31 -3.04 36.25
N ALA A 18 -16.45 -3.18 34.92
CA ALA A 18 -15.39 -3.71 34.07
C ALA A 18 -14.19 -2.76 33.98
N LEU A 19 -14.44 -1.44 33.96
CA LEU A 19 -13.39 -0.42 34.03
C LEU A 19 -12.60 -0.53 35.34
N GLN A 20 -13.30 -0.62 36.47
CA GLN A 20 -12.70 -0.75 37.80
C GLN A 20 -11.77 -1.96 37.87
N SER A 21 -12.29 -3.13 37.50
CA SER A 21 -11.53 -4.39 37.54
C SER A 21 -10.31 -4.35 36.62
N ALA A 22 -10.42 -3.76 35.43
CA ALA A 22 -9.31 -3.67 34.48
C ALA A 22 -8.21 -2.71 34.96
N ILE A 23 -8.58 -1.58 35.58
CA ILE A 23 -7.63 -0.63 36.15
C ILE A 23 -6.92 -1.23 37.37
N GLU A 24 -7.63 -1.95 38.21
CA GLU A 24 -7.06 -2.63 39.37
C GLU A 24 -6.07 -3.73 38.98
N ALA A 25 -6.41 -4.53 37.96
CA ALA A 25 -5.56 -5.58 37.41
C ALA A 25 -4.34 -5.05 36.62
N CYS A 26 -4.31 -3.77 36.27
CA CYS A 26 -3.23 -3.17 35.49
C CYS A 26 -1.93 -3.08 36.32
N GLN A 27 -0.86 -3.72 35.83
CA GLN A 27 0.47 -3.69 36.46
C GLN A 27 1.27 -2.42 36.12
N HIS A 28 0.88 -1.68 35.07
CA HIS A 28 1.55 -0.45 34.66
C HIS A 28 1.04 0.75 35.45
N ASN A 29 1.79 1.17 36.48
CA ASN A 29 1.40 2.28 37.38
C ASN A 29 1.04 3.58 36.65
N ALA A 30 1.78 3.97 35.61
CA ALA A 30 1.48 5.18 34.84
C ALA A 30 0.14 5.07 34.08
N LEU A 31 -0.11 3.92 33.44
CA LEU A 31 -1.38 3.68 32.74
C LEU A 31 -2.55 3.61 33.73
N LYS A 32 -2.33 3.00 34.88
CA LYS A 32 -3.30 2.90 35.97
C LYS A 32 -3.71 4.29 36.47
N GLN A 33 -2.75 5.17 36.74
CA GLN A 33 -3.03 6.55 37.17
C GLN A 33 -3.76 7.36 36.10
N ASP A 34 -3.33 7.28 34.84
CA ASP A 34 -3.99 7.96 33.72
C ASP A 34 -5.45 7.49 33.58
N ALA A 35 -5.67 6.18 33.68
CA ALA A 35 -6.99 5.58 33.55
C ALA A 35 -7.90 5.89 34.75
N ASP A 36 -7.38 5.86 35.97
CA ASP A 36 -8.13 6.19 37.18
C ASP A 36 -8.58 7.67 37.17
N ALA A 37 -7.69 8.58 36.76
CA ALA A 37 -7.98 10.01 36.71
C ALA A 37 -9.01 10.41 35.64
N VAL A 38 -9.18 9.59 34.61
CA VAL A 38 -9.99 9.91 33.42
C VAL A 38 -11.26 9.05 33.32
N LEU A 39 -11.15 7.73 33.47
CA LEU A 39 -12.25 6.79 33.22
C LEU A 39 -13.17 6.58 34.42
N MET A 40 -12.72 6.86 35.65
CA MET A 40 -13.53 6.67 36.87
C MET A 40 -14.54 7.79 37.12
N LEU A 41 -14.31 8.98 36.56
CA LEU A 41 -15.20 10.12 36.71
C LEU A 41 -16.05 10.26 35.45
N PRO A 42 -17.40 10.11 35.53
CA PRO A 42 -18.28 10.13 34.36
C PRO A 42 -18.08 11.36 33.46
N GLU A 43 -17.99 12.55 34.05
CA GLU A 43 -17.78 13.81 33.31
C GLU A 43 -16.47 13.83 32.51
N ARG A 44 -15.40 13.25 33.07
CA ARG A 44 -14.09 13.18 32.41
C ARG A 44 -14.06 12.07 31.37
N ARG A 45 -14.75 10.96 31.63
CA ARG A 45 -14.92 9.88 30.67
C ARG A 45 -15.67 10.36 29.44
N ASP A 46 -16.75 11.12 29.61
CA ASP A 46 -17.52 11.65 28.48
C ASP A 46 -16.67 12.59 27.61
N ALA A 47 -15.89 13.48 28.25
CA ALA A 47 -14.95 14.34 27.55
C ALA A 47 -13.85 13.53 26.84
N TYR A 48 -13.31 12.52 27.50
CA TYR A 48 -12.32 11.61 26.92
C TYR A 48 -12.88 10.85 25.72
N ASP A 49 -14.11 10.35 25.80
CA ASP A 49 -14.79 9.59 24.74
C ASP A 49 -15.01 10.47 23.50
N SER A 50 -15.37 11.75 23.68
CA SER A 50 -15.48 12.71 22.58
C SER A 50 -14.15 12.95 21.86
N VAL A 51 -13.07 13.14 22.62
CA VAL A 51 -11.73 13.31 22.03
C VAL A 51 -11.24 12.01 21.40
N HIS A 52 -11.48 10.86 22.04
CA HIS A 52 -11.11 9.54 21.54
C HIS A 52 -11.78 9.26 20.19
N ALA A 53 -13.08 9.54 20.06
CA ALA A 53 -13.80 9.42 18.79
C ALA A 53 -13.18 10.30 17.69
N THR A 54 -12.91 11.56 18.00
CA THR A 54 -12.32 12.52 17.05
C THR A 54 -10.94 12.06 16.56
N VAL A 55 -10.07 11.63 17.48
CA VAL A 55 -8.72 11.17 17.14
C VAL A 55 -8.77 9.84 16.37
N SER A 56 -9.72 8.96 16.70
CA SER A 56 -9.97 7.72 15.95
C SER A 56 -10.39 8.00 14.51
N ASP A 57 -11.27 8.99 14.30
CA ASP A 57 -11.70 9.41 12.97
C ASP A 57 -10.54 10.02 12.16
N ILE A 58 -9.70 10.84 12.79
CA ILE A 58 -8.46 11.34 12.17
C ILE A 58 -7.54 10.17 11.80
N GLY A 59 -7.38 9.18 12.67
CA GLY A 59 -6.61 7.96 12.41
C GLY A 59 -7.10 7.20 11.18
N ARG A 60 -8.43 7.06 11.04
CA ARG A 60 -9.08 6.44 9.87
C ARG A 60 -8.93 7.28 8.60
N LEU A 61 -9.08 8.60 8.69
CA LEU A 61 -8.87 9.49 7.54
C LEU A 61 -7.42 9.38 7.05
N ARG A 62 -6.47 9.42 7.97
CA ARG A 62 -5.03 9.28 7.69
C ARG A 62 -4.70 7.95 7.02
N SER A 63 -5.31 6.84 7.47
CA SER A 63 -5.11 5.53 6.85
C SER A 63 -5.63 5.49 5.42
N ARG A 64 -6.79 6.09 5.15
CA ARG A 64 -7.39 6.18 3.81
C ARG A 64 -6.64 7.10 2.85
N LEU A 65 -5.99 8.13 3.37
CA LEU A 65 -5.19 9.07 2.56
C LEU A 65 -3.75 8.58 2.34
N GLY A 66 -3.37 7.41 2.87
CA GLY A 66 -1.98 6.91 2.77
C GLY A 66 -0.98 7.73 3.59
N LEU A 67 -1.45 8.54 4.54
CA LEU A 67 -0.63 9.44 5.36
C LEU A 67 -0.10 8.76 6.65
N THR A 68 -0.11 7.42 6.68
CA THR A 68 0.26 6.61 7.85
C THR A 68 1.75 6.68 8.21
N HIS A 69 2.61 7.07 7.27
CA HIS A 69 4.08 7.05 7.43
C HIS A 69 4.70 8.44 7.56
N ALA A 70 3.91 9.50 7.77
CA ALA A 70 4.45 10.86 7.87
C ALA A 70 5.37 11.02 9.11
N ALA A 71 6.48 11.76 8.94
CA ALA A 71 7.58 11.84 9.89
C ALA A 71 7.18 12.25 11.33
N HIS A 72 6.10 13.02 11.47
CA HIS A 72 5.62 13.51 12.76
C HIS A 72 4.67 12.54 13.50
N TRP A 73 4.35 11.38 12.91
CA TRP A 73 3.45 10.39 13.49
C TRP A 73 4.17 9.17 14.06
N GLN A 74 5.44 9.34 14.41
CA GLN A 74 6.28 8.28 14.93
C GLN A 74 6.17 8.21 16.47
N GLY A 75 6.01 7.01 17.02
CA GLY A 75 6.06 6.76 18.46
C GLY A 75 4.94 5.86 18.98
N SER A 76 5.15 5.29 20.16
CA SER A 76 4.21 4.31 20.75
C SER A 76 2.81 4.88 20.98
N VAL A 77 2.69 6.18 21.23
CA VAL A 77 1.41 6.86 21.46
C VAL A 77 0.69 7.22 20.15
N ALA A 78 1.45 7.57 19.11
CA ALA A 78 0.89 7.86 17.79
C ALA A 78 0.37 6.59 17.09
N ASN A 79 0.92 5.43 17.46
CA ASN A 79 0.52 4.14 16.95
C ASN A 79 -0.80 3.62 17.55
N ASP A 80 -1.22 4.10 18.72
CA ASP A 80 -2.48 3.68 19.35
C ASP A 80 -3.70 3.90 18.43
N PHE A 81 -3.72 5.01 17.68
CA PHE A 81 -4.78 5.35 16.72
C PHE A 81 -4.41 5.08 15.26
N SER A 82 -3.36 4.28 15.04
CA SER A 82 -2.93 3.89 13.70
C SER A 82 -3.70 2.65 13.26
N LEU A 83 -4.63 2.84 12.34
CA LEU A 83 -5.27 1.74 11.66
C LEU A 83 -4.34 1.26 10.53
N PRO A 84 -4.27 -0.07 10.27
CA PRO A 84 -3.70 -0.53 9.01
C PRO A 84 -4.40 0.20 7.86
N PRO A 85 -3.70 0.48 6.75
CA PRO A 85 -4.36 1.03 5.57
C PRO A 85 -5.57 0.16 5.29
N ASP A 86 -6.74 0.79 5.36
CA ASP A 86 -7.99 0.12 5.06
C ASP A 86 -7.88 -0.22 3.58
N ASN A 87 -7.58 -1.49 3.31
CA ASN A 87 -7.54 -2.05 1.97
C ASN A 87 -8.99 -2.10 1.47
N ALA A 88 -9.63 -0.94 1.33
CA ALA A 88 -10.68 -0.71 0.36
C ALA A 88 -10.02 -0.90 -1.02
N ILE A 89 -9.72 -2.16 -1.30
CA ILE A 89 -9.44 -2.78 -2.57
C ILE A 89 -10.49 -2.21 -3.51
N SER A 90 -10.06 -1.37 -4.45
CA SER A 90 -10.74 -1.31 -5.76
C SER A 90 -10.00 -0.44 -6.76
N ARG A 91 -9.20 0.56 -6.38
CA ARG A 91 -8.62 1.47 -7.41
C ARG A 91 -7.16 1.21 -7.71
N HIS A 92 -6.33 0.93 -6.70
CA HIS A 92 -4.91 0.70 -6.95
C HIS A 92 -4.67 -0.63 -7.67
N ASP A 93 -5.22 -1.73 -7.16
CA ASP A 93 -5.07 -3.04 -7.81
C ASP A 93 -5.74 -3.08 -9.18
N GLU A 94 -6.88 -2.40 -9.37
CA GLU A 94 -7.51 -2.24 -10.68
C GLU A 94 -6.64 -1.42 -11.64
N LEU A 95 -5.99 -0.34 -11.18
CA LEU A 95 -5.09 0.45 -12.00
C LEU A 95 -3.82 -0.34 -12.34
N VAL A 96 -3.26 -1.09 -11.40
CA VAL A 96 -2.10 -1.96 -11.62
C VAL A 96 -2.45 -3.09 -12.59
N ASP A 97 -3.63 -3.69 -12.47
CA ASP A 97 -4.10 -4.73 -13.39
C ASP A 97 -4.32 -4.16 -14.80
N ARG A 98 -4.98 -3.01 -14.94
CA ARG A 98 -5.16 -2.35 -16.25
C ARG A 98 -3.83 -1.96 -16.89
N VAL A 99 -2.90 -1.41 -16.12
CA VAL A 99 -1.57 -1.02 -16.63
C VAL A 99 -0.76 -2.25 -17.00
N SER A 100 -0.72 -3.28 -16.16
CA SER A 100 -0.01 -4.51 -16.47
C SER A 100 -0.60 -5.23 -17.69
N HIS A 101 -1.93 -5.23 -17.84
CA HIS A 101 -2.59 -5.75 -19.04
C HIS A 101 -2.21 -4.95 -20.30
N ALA A 102 -2.20 -3.62 -20.24
CA ALA A 102 -1.75 -2.78 -21.35
C ALA A 102 -0.26 -2.99 -21.69
N VAL A 103 0.59 -3.15 -20.68
CA VAL A 103 2.03 -3.41 -20.85
C VAL A 103 2.27 -4.79 -21.47
N THR A 104 1.52 -5.83 -21.09
CA THR A 104 1.69 -7.17 -21.68
C THR A 104 1.29 -7.19 -23.15
N LEU A 105 0.21 -6.50 -23.53
CA LEU A 105 -0.22 -6.37 -24.92
C LEU A 105 0.81 -5.59 -25.76
N TYR A 106 1.31 -4.48 -25.22
CA TYR A 106 2.35 -3.70 -25.88
C TYR A 106 3.65 -4.49 -26.05
N ASN A 107 4.12 -5.19 -25.00
CA ASN A 107 5.32 -6.02 -25.07
C ASN A 107 5.16 -7.18 -26.06
N ARG A 108 3.98 -7.80 -26.12
CA ARG A 108 3.69 -8.86 -27.10
C ARG A 108 3.74 -8.32 -28.53
N TRP A 109 3.07 -7.20 -28.80
CA TRP A 109 3.10 -6.56 -30.10
C TRP A 109 4.51 -6.12 -30.51
N ARG A 110 5.25 -5.50 -29.58
CA ARG A 110 6.64 -5.07 -29.81
C ARG A 110 7.57 -6.26 -30.10
N ARG A 111 7.39 -7.40 -29.43
CA ARG A 111 8.17 -8.62 -29.67
C ARG A 111 7.94 -9.17 -31.08
N PHE A 112 6.68 -9.26 -31.52
CA PHE A 112 6.39 -9.70 -32.89
C PHE A 112 6.95 -8.72 -33.94
N ARG A 113 6.87 -7.41 -33.67
CA ARG A 113 7.47 -6.40 -34.56
C ARG A 113 8.99 -6.50 -34.64
N GLY A 114 9.66 -6.77 -33.52
CA GLY A 114 11.11 -7.00 -33.48
C GLY A 114 11.52 -8.20 -34.34
N THR A 115 10.86 -9.34 -34.15
CA THR A 115 11.12 -10.55 -34.96
C THR A 115 10.88 -10.30 -36.45
N TRP A 116 9.84 -9.56 -36.81
CA TRP A 116 9.54 -9.23 -38.20
C TRP A 116 10.60 -8.32 -38.84
N LEU A 117 11.14 -7.35 -38.08
CA LEU A 117 12.25 -6.51 -38.53
C LEU A 117 13.54 -7.33 -38.75
N PHE A 118 13.82 -8.30 -37.89
CA PHE A 118 14.96 -9.22 -38.09
C PHE A 118 14.79 -10.08 -39.35
N ILE A 119 13.59 -10.63 -39.58
CA ILE A 119 13.31 -11.41 -40.80
C ILE A 119 13.46 -10.54 -42.04
N ALA A 120 12.91 -9.32 -42.03
CA ALA A 120 13.00 -8.39 -43.17
C ALA A 120 14.45 -8.00 -43.48
N THR A 121 15.23 -7.65 -42.46
CA THR A 121 16.65 -7.28 -42.64
C THR A 121 17.50 -8.45 -43.14
N PHE A 122 17.29 -9.65 -42.59
CA PHE A 122 18.01 -10.85 -43.04
C PHE A 122 17.61 -11.26 -44.46
N GLY A 123 16.32 -11.17 -44.79
CA GLY A 123 15.81 -11.45 -46.13
C GLY A 123 16.39 -10.51 -47.19
N ILE A 124 16.40 -9.20 -46.92
CA ILE A 124 17.02 -8.21 -47.83
C ILE A 124 18.51 -8.50 -48.03
N GLY A 125 19.24 -8.79 -46.94
CA GLY A 125 20.67 -9.13 -47.00
C GLY A 125 20.96 -10.38 -47.82
N ALA A 126 20.17 -11.44 -47.63
CA ALA A 126 20.32 -12.70 -48.37
C ALA A 126 20.03 -12.52 -49.86
N CYS A 127 18.96 -11.80 -50.22
CA CYS A 127 18.63 -11.50 -51.61
C CYS A 127 19.73 -10.68 -52.30
N ALA A 128 20.26 -9.65 -51.63
CA ALA A 128 21.35 -8.84 -52.17
C ALA A 128 22.63 -9.68 -52.37
N GLY A 129 22.97 -10.53 -51.41
CA GLY A 129 24.13 -11.44 -51.51
C GLY A 129 24.00 -12.45 -52.66
N LEU A 130 22.82 -13.06 -52.82
CA LEU A 130 22.56 -13.98 -53.94
C LEU A 130 22.63 -13.27 -55.30
N ALA A 131 22.03 -12.09 -55.43
CA ALA A 131 22.09 -11.32 -56.68
C ALA A 131 23.53 -10.93 -57.05
N ALA A 132 24.34 -10.49 -56.08
CA ALA A 132 25.74 -10.17 -56.30
C ALA A 132 26.58 -11.42 -56.68
N GLY A 133 26.33 -12.56 -56.02
CA GLY A 133 26.99 -13.82 -56.34
C GLY A 133 26.67 -14.31 -57.75
N VAL A 134 25.39 -14.26 -58.15
CA VAL A 134 24.96 -14.61 -59.51
C VAL A 134 25.60 -13.67 -60.54
N ALA A 135 25.63 -12.36 -60.28
CA ALA A 135 26.25 -11.39 -61.17
C ALA A 135 27.77 -11.61 -61.34
N LEU A 136 28.47 -11.98 -60.26
CA LEU A 136 29.90 -12.34 -60.30
C LEU A 136 30.16 -13.62 -61.09
N CYS A 137 29.34 -14.66 -60.89
CA CYS A 137 29.44 -15.90 -61.67
C CYS A 137 29.21 -15.65 -63.16
N MET A 138 28.18 -14.85 -63.53
CA MET A 138 27.95 -14.49 -64.94
C MET A 138 29.11 -13.68 -65.53
N ARG A 139 29.73 -12.77 -64.75
CA ARG A 139 30.89 -11.99 -65.21
C ARG A 139 32.14 -12.84 -65.43
N LEU A 140 32.39 -13.82 -64.56
CA LEU A 140 33.52 -14.73 -64.67
C LEU A 140 33.35 -15.73 -65.83
N TRP A 141 32.12 -16.04 -66.21
CA TRP A 141 31.83 -16.92 -67.35
C TRP A 141 31.86 -16.20 -68.70
N ALA A 142 31.76 -14.87 -68.71
CA ALA A 142 31.77 -14.04 -69.91
C ALA A 142 33.13 -13.39 -70.22
N ALA A 143 34.15 -13.63 -69.38
CA ALA A 143 35.53 -13.16 -69.54
C ALA A 143 36.43 -14.32 -69.98
#